data_AF-A0A5C8BT42-F1
#
_entry.id   AF-A0A5C8BT42-F1
#
_cell.length_a   1.000
_cell.length_b   1.000
_cell.length_c   1.000
_cell.angle_alpha   90.00
_cell.angle_beta   90.00
_cell.angle_gamma   90.00
#
_symmetry.space_group_name_H-M   'P 1'
#
loop_
_entity.id
_entity.type
_entity.pdbx_description
1 polymer ?
#
loop_
_entity_poly.entity_id
_entity_poly.type
_entity_poly.pdbx_seq_one_letter_code
_entity_poly.pdbx_strand_id
1 'polypeptide(L)'
;MKNTFIKFAFTLATALALDACNGSNSASSSTIKTQSSPLQQYIDSLTYTPINSKQVNTPPITHQQSFITPGGVTINSIDIKFYSGANCSGNLAYTKTLNGSIVNPVIPSAGTYTSSNASNNALCGDYVNNQSIGCLGLYSDMSAGTMRSMQFTYNVVNGYGGSSSIVGGCMYNPNTTIGSTTGVEGIANWSPLTLNLDKNQKSSLSNEISVACSGGECGFSQAYSVDIAPPVIYLPQTGQTPTLPLDPAPTGSDGYVYAGVPWAYVSSGSTTPVTRFTSDGCQVTDNLTGLIWIKDPNTVNSGNALTWYDALTTAASGTWCGQTAGSWRMPNINELLSLVNYAQADNTTWLNSQNFDNILGSDYWTSTTIAGNDNWVHTVAFGYVTYTTTGLDKPSSLRLFPVRGTTTAPALVAQTGQTPTLPYVATAGSDGDLQEGAAWPSPRFTTGSGAESNCITDKLTGLTWVRDPSAIVNGKLSWSSALTIANSGTWCGYSDWRIPNINELKSLVNYAYGVSGNWLMYGSGNSGAPNCDGACFINISYTYYWTSTTKASDTAYALCVNLGGGYSNYPKNGTVDEFDPIPRYDCAMWPVRGGR
;
A
#
# COMPACT_ATOMS: atom_id res chain seq x y z
N MET A 1 35.76 20.98 -51.19
CA MET A 1 35.34 19.79 -51.97
C MET A 1 35.01 18.66 -51.00
N LYS A 2 33.77 18.16 -51.10
CA LYS A 2 33.22 16.89 -50.59
C LYS A 2 33.20 16.61 -49.07
N ASN A 3 32.00 16.86 -48.52
CA ASN A 3 31.39 16.20 -47.37
C ASN A 3 31.26 14.67 -47.58
N THR A 4 31.37 13.89 -46.50
CA THR A 4 30.63 12.63 -46.34
C THR A 4 30.33 12.40 -44.86
N PHE A 5 29.09 12.67 -44.46
CA PHE A 5 28.50 12.21 -43.20
C PHE A 5 27.53 11.09 -43.53
N ILE A 6 27.73 9.94 -42.90
CA ILE A 6 26.84 8.77 -42.97
C ILE A 6 25.65 9.04 -42.02
N LYS A 7 24.44 9.12 -42.57
CA LYS A 7 23.18 9.12 -41.82
C LYS A 7 22.59 7.70 -41.87
N PHE A 8 22.36 7.11 -40.71
CA PHE A 8 21.50 5.94 -40.56
C PHE A 8 20.03 6.38 -40.68
N ALA A 9 19.31 5.78 -41.62
CA ALA A 9 17.87 5.98 -41.84
C ALA A 9 17.09 4.92 -41.06
N PHE A 10 16.14 5.35 -40.23
CA PHE A 10 15.09 4.49 -39.67
C PHE A 10 13.96 4.35 -40.69
N THR A 11 13.67 3.11 -41.06
CA THR A 11 12.56 2.69 -41.92
C THR A 11 11.24 2.74 -41.13
N LEU A 12 10.29 3.56 -41.56
CA LEU A 12 8.89 3.53 -41.11
C LEU A 12 8.06 2.87 -42.22
N ALA A 13 7.56 1.66 -41.98
CA ALA A 13 6.69 0.94 -42.92
C ALA A 13 5.21 1.18 -42.60
N THR A 14 4.59 2.02 -43.44
CA THR A 14 3.24 1.90 -44.03
C THR A 14 2.10 1.27 -43.21
N ALA A 15 1.17 2.13 -42.78
CA ALA A 15 -0.24 1.76 -42.56
C ALA A 15 -1.05 2.03 -43.84
N LEU A 16 -1.87 1.06 -44.23
CA LEU A 16 -2.75 1.06 -45.41
C LEU A 16 -3.86 2.11 -45.30
N ALA A 17 -4.07 2.86 -46.38
CA ALA A 17 -5.14 3.81 -46.56
C ALA A 17 -6.45 3.11 -47.00
N LEU A 18 -7.57 3.64 -46.50
CA LEU A 18 -8.95 3.37 -46.88
C LEU A 18 -9.27 3.94 -48.27
N ASP A 19 -10.08 3.23 -49.06
CA ASP A 19 -10.74 3.77 -50.25
C ASP A 19 -12.20 4.19 -49.98
N ALA A 20 -12.44 5.46 -50.30
CA ALA A 20 -13.64 6.23 -50.66
C ALA A 20 -15.08 5.78 -50.29
N CYS A 21 -15.79 6.70 -49.61
CA CYS A 21 -17.22 6.98 -49.82
C CYS A 21 -17.38 8.39 -50.40
N ASN A 22 -18.05 8.52 -51.55
CA ASN A 22 -18.47 9.78 -52.17
C ASN A 22 -19.80 10.26 -51.54
N GLY A 23 -19.92 11.57 -51.25
CA GLY A 23 -21.22 12.19 -50.96
C GLY A 23 -21.20 13.45 -50.10
N SER A 24 -20.80 14.58 -50.70
CA SER A 24 -21.24 15.96 -50.49
C SER A 24 -21.89 16.39 -49.14
N ASN A 25 -21.18 17.26 -48.42
CA ASN A 25 -21.56 18.63 -47.97
C ASN A 25 -21.23 18.97 -46.50
N SER A 26 -20.77 20.21 -46.36
CA SER A 26 -20.53 21.02 -45.15
C SER A 26 -19.36 20.62 -44.24
N ALA A 27 -18.31 21.44 -44.34
CA ALA A 27 -17.15 21.44 -43.46
C ALA A 27 -17.55 21.71 -42.00
N SER A 28 -17.18 20.78 -41.12
CA SER A 28 -16.96 21.07 -39.70
C SER A 28 -15.63 20.44 -39.29
N SER A 29 -14.74 21.28 -38.79
CA SER A 29 -13.47 20.92 -38.13
C SER A 29 -13.59 19.61 -37.33
N SER A 30 -13.06 18.52 -37.87
CA SER A 30 -12.96 17.25 -37.16
C SER A 30 -11.76 17.30 -36.22
N THR A 31 -11.96 17.93 -35.05
CA THR A 31 -11.17 17.58 -33.88
C THR A 31 -11.39 16.08 -33.66
N ILE A 32 -10.32 15.28 -33.65
CA ILE A 32 -10.40 13.88 -33.21
C ILE A 32 -10.97 13.92 -31.79
N LYS A 33 -12.27 13.64 -31.63
CA LYS A 33 -12.88 13.42 -30.32
C LYS A 33 -12.28 12.11 -29.82
N THR A 34 -11.21 12.20 -29.04
CA THR A 34 -10.75 11.06 -28.23
C THR A 34 -11.94 10.61 -27.39
N GLN A 35 -12.49 9.42 -27.64
CA GLN A 35 -13.56 8.88 -26.81
C GLN A 35 -13.07 8.83 -25.36
N SER A 36 -13.78 9.51 -24.47
CA SER A 36 -13.53 9.43 -23.04
C SER A 36 -13.76 7.99 -22.58
N SER A 37 -12.87 7.48 -21.73
CA SER A 37 -13.02 6.14 -21.15
C SER A 37 -14.32 6.03 -20.32
N PRO A 38 -14.89 4.83 -20.13
CA PRO A 38 -16.06 4.64 -19.26
C PRO A 38 -15.85 5.23 -17.85
N LEU A 39 -14.65 5.09 -17.30
CA LEU A 39 -14.29 5.72 -16.03
C LEU A 39 -14.31 7.25 -16.12
N GLN A 40 -13.70 7.85 -17.14
CA GLN A 40 -13.69 9.31 -17.30
C GLN A 40 -15.12 9.85 -17.44
N GLN A 41 -15.97 9.20 -18.25
CA GLN A 41 -17.37 9.59 -18.42
C GLN A 41 -18.13 9.54 -17.09
N TYR A 42 -17.88 8.52 -16.28
CA TYR A 42 -18.47 8.40 -14.97
C TYR A 42 -17.99 9.52 -14.03
N ILE A 43 -16.68 9.78 -13.95
CA ILE A 43 -16.12 10.87 -13.12
C ILE A 43 -16.68 12.23 -13.55
N ASP A 44 -16.78 12.49 -14.87
CA ASP A 44 -17.34 13.74 -15.43
C ASP A 44 -18.83 13.91 -15.10
N SER A 45 -19.55 12.82 -14.81
CA SER A 45 -20.96 12.84 -14.43
C SER A 45 -21.19 13.12 -12.95
N LEU A 46 -20.14 13.13 -12.13
CA LEU A 46 -20.21 13.45 -10.69
C LEU A 46 -20.23 14.96 -10.46
N THR A 47 -20.88 15.39 -9.38
CA THR A 47 -20.82 16.77 -8.89
C THR A 47 -19.49 17.01 -8.20
N TYR A 48 -18.67 17.95 -8.69
CA TYR A 48 -17.35 18.27 -8.12
C TYR A 48 -17.37 19.51 -7.21
N THR A 49 -16.77 19.40 -6.02
CA THR A 49 -16.54 20.51 -5.08
C THR A 49 -15.05 20.60 -4.72
N PRO A 50 -14.36 21.73 -5.02
CA PRO A 50 -12.92 21.89 -4.75
C PRO A 50 -12.61 22.11 -3.26
N ILE A 51 -11.43 21.67 -2.79
CA ILE A 51 -10.97 21.75 -1.38
C ILE A 51 -10.93 23.19 -0.83
N ASN A 52 -10.67 24.19 -1.67
CA ASN A 52 -10.43 25.59 -1.23
C ASN A 52 -11.72 26.40 -0.96
N SER A 53 -12.88 25.78 -1.13
CA SER A 53 -14.16 26.36 -0.70
C SER A 53 -14.45 25.85 0.70
N LYS A 54 -14.79 26.75 1.65
CA LYS A 54 -15.33 26.36 2.96
C LYS A 54 -16.23 25.13 2.77
N GLN A 55 -15.91 24.02 3.44
CA GLN A 55 -16.77 22.83 3.46
C GLN A 55 -18.22 23.31 3.51
N VAL A 56 -19.04 22.87 2.55
CA VAL A 56 -20.46 23.15 2.61
C VAL A 56 -20.93 22.50 3.92
N ASN A 57 -21.17 23.33 4.94
CA ASN A 57 -21.62 22.95 6.29
C ASN A 57 -23.07 22.42 6.31
N THR A 58 -23.59 22.06 5.15
CA THR A 58 -24.79 21.26 5.01
C THR A 58 -24.40 20.04 4.18
N PRO A 59 -24.31 18.85 4.78
CA PRO A 59 -24.25 17.61 4.02
C PRO A 59 -25.37 17.70 2.96
N PRO A 60 -25.08 17.44 1.67
CA PRO A 60 -26.15 17.00 0.79
C PRO A 60 -26.82 15.87 1.57
N ILE A 61 -28.13 16.02 1.80
CA ILE A 61 -29.08 14.99 2.22
C ILE A 61 -28.42 13.60 2.28
N THR A 62 -28.36 13.03 3.50
CA THR A 62 -27.92 11.65 3.80
C THR A 62 -28.19 10.72 2.62
N HIS A 63 -27.18 9.94 2.20
CA HIS A 63 -27.18 8.92 1.13
C HIS A 63 -26.80 9.38 -0.30
N GLN A 64 -25.77 10.21 -0.46
CA GLN A 64 -25.13 10.44 -1.76
C GLN A 64 -23.68 9.96 -1.77
N GLN A 65 -23.31 9.21 -2.82
CA GLN A 65 -21.97 8.72 -3.03
C GLN A 65 -21.03 9.91 -2.97
N SER A 66 -19.93 9.82 -2.23
CA SER A 66 -18.85 10.77 -2.45
C SER A 66 -17.52 10.08 -2.34
N PHE A 67 -16.58 10.47 -3.20
CA PHE A 67 -15.18 10.23 -2.91
C PHE A 67 -14.45 11.56 -2.79
N ILE A 68 -13.45 11.59 -1.91
CA ILE A 68 -12.57 12.72 -1.70
C ILE A 68 -11.21 12.31 -2.21
N THR A 69 -10.55 13.16 -2.98
CA THR A 69 -9.15 12.92 -3.38
C THR A 69 -8.33 14.18 -3.17
N PRO A 70 -7.05 14.07 -2.74
CA PRO A 70 -6.13 15.20 -2.68
C PRO A 70 -5.65 15.63 -4.07
N GLY A 71 -6.09 14.96 -5.15
CA GLY A 71 -5.63 15.18 -6.51
C GLY A 71 -4.30 14.48 -6.80
N GLY A 72 -3.94 14.39 -8.08
CA GLY A 72 -2.68 13.76 -8.52
C GLY A 72 -2.62 12.23 -8.36
N VAL A 73 -3.75 11.60 -8.03
CA VAL A 73 -3.91 10.14 -7.98
C VAL A 73 -4.49 9.66 -9.29
N THR A 74 -3.87 8.66 -9.92
CA THR A 74 -4.46 8.01 -11.10
C THR A 74 -5.44 6.94 -10.64
N ILE A 75 -6.69 7.03 -11.06
CA ILE A 75 -7.68 5.96 -10.90
C ILE A 75 -7.65 5.14 -12.20
N ASN A 76 -7.21 3.89 -12.11
CA ASN A 76 -7.15 2.97 -13.25
C ASN A 76 -8.51 2.35 -13.55
N SER A 77 -9.23 1.95 -12.51
CA SER A 77 -10.59 1.44 -12.66
C SER A 77 -11.41 1.60 -11.39
N ILE A 78 -12.72 1.50 -11.53
CA ILE A 78 -13.66 1.33 -10.42
C ILE A 78 -14.42 0.03 -10.64
N ASP A 79 -14.29 -0.92 -9.71
CA ASP A 79 -15.09 -2.14 -9.69
C ASP A 79 -16.33 -1.93 -8.82
N ILE A 80 -17.50 -2.17 -9.41
CA ILE A 80 -18.79 -2.16 -8.72
C ILE A 80 -19.22 -3.61 -8.56
N LYS A 81 -19.07 -4.13 -7.33
CA LYS A 81 -19.35 -5.50 -6.97
C LYS A 81 -20.76 -5.63 -6.41
N PHE A 82 -21.45 -6.69 -6.78
CA PHE A 82 -22.84 -6.95 -6.42
C PHE A 82 -22.94 -8.33 -5.75
N TYR A 83 -23.56 -8.40 -4.57
CA TYR A 83 -23.60 -9.62 -3.76
C TYR A 83 -25.02 -10.08 -3.42
N SER A 84 -25.19 -11.41 -3.35
CA SER A 84 -26.47 -12.05 -3.03
C SER A 84 -26.87 -11.91 -1.56
N GLY A 85 -25.92 -11.68 -0.65
CA GLY A 85 -26.17 -11.48 0.78
C GLY A 85 -26.28 -10.02 1.16
N ALA A 86 -26.83 -9.73 2.35
CA ALA A 86 -26.79 -8.38 2.94
C ALA A 86 -25.37 -8.04 3.39
N ASN A 87 -25.05 -6.76 3.57
CA ASN A 87 -23.73 -6.29 4.00
C ASN A 87 -22.58 -6.88 3.16
N CYS A 88 -22.76 -7.08 1.86
CA CYS A 88 -21.73 -7.56 0.93
C CYS A 88 -21.22 -8.96 1.26
N SER A 89 -22.03 -9.74 1.97
CA SER A 89 -21.80 -11.16 2.25
C SER A 89 -22.38 -12.05 1.15
N GLY A 90 -22.15 -13.36 1.25
CA GLY A 90 -22.65 -14.33 0.28
C GLY A 90 -21.84 -14.34 -1.02
N ASN A 91 -22.46 -14.81 -2.10
CA ASN A 91 -21.77 -14.95 -3.38
C ASN A 91 -21.67 -13.61 -4.09
N LEU A 92 -20.48 -13.31 -4.64
CA LEU A 92 -20.30 -12.25 -5.62
C LEU A 92 -21.01 -12.68 -6.91
N ALA A 93 -22.14 -12.04 -7.22
CA ALA A 93 -22.98 -12.42 -8.34
C ALA A 93 -22.57 -11.72 -9.65
N TYR A 94 -22.16 -10.45 -9.55
CA TYR A 94 -21.82 -9.62 -10.70
C TYR A 94 -20.78 -8.57 -10.32
N THR A 95 -19.89 -8.24 -11.25
CA THR A 95 -18.95 -7.11 -11.11
C THR A 95 -19.00 -6.30 -12.39
N LYS A 96 -19.26 -4.99 -12.26
CA LYS A 96 -19.10 -4.02 -13.35
C LYS A 96 -17.81 -3.27 -13.14
N THR A 97 -16.90 -3.32 -14.10
CA THR A 97 -15.65 -2.55 -14.05
C THR A 97 -15.74 -1.35 -14.99
N LEU A 98 -15.53 -0.15 -14.44
CA LEU A 98 -15.32 1.08 -15.20
C LEU A 98 -13.82 1.26 -15.41
N ASN A 99 -13.32 0.96 -16.60
CA ASN A 99 -11.90 1.10 -16.92
C ASN A 99 -11.55 2.53 -17.36
N GLY A 100 -10.41 3.02 -16.89
CA GLY A 100 -9.73 4.20 -17.40
C GLY A 100 -9.04 3.94 -18.74
N SER A 101 -8.54 5.00 -19.37
CA SER A 101 -7.72 4.89 -20.58
C SER A 101 -6.24 4.87 -20.21
N ILE A 102 -5.47 3.97 -20.82
CA ILE A 102 -4.00 3.95 -20.70
C ILE A 102 -3.39 5.20 -21.38
N VAL A 103 -4.03 5.71 -22.43
CA VAL A 103 -3.56 6.89 -23.19
C VAL A 103 -3.92 8.18 -22.47
N ASN A 104 -5.09 8.23 -21.85
CA ASN A 104 -5.59 9.37 -21.08
C ASN A 104 -5.94 8.88 -19.66
N PRO A 105 -4.93 8.78 -18.76
CA PRO A 105 -5.16 8.37 -17.39
C PRO A 105 -6.17 9.28 -16.69
N VAL A 106 -7.07 8.69 -15.89
CA VAL A 106 -8.08 9.44 -15.15
C VAL A 106 -7.44 9.93 -13.86
N ILE A 107 -7.15 11.24 -13.79
CA ILE A 107 -6.51 11.89 -12.65
C ILE A 107 -7.44 13.00 -12.15
N PRO A 108 -8.34 12.71 -11.18
CA PRO A 108 -9.27 13.71 -10.70
C PRO A 108 -8.52 14.83 -9.96
N SER A 109 -9.01 16.07 -10.11
CA SER A 109 -8.53 17.22 -9.34
C SER A 109 -8.89 17.11 -7.86
N ALA A 110 -8.12 17.77 -7.01
CA ALA A 110 -8.30 17.76 -5.56
C ALA A 110 -9.68 18.29 -5.13
N GLY A 111 -10.49 17.46 -4.48
CA GLY A 111 -11.84 17.83 -4.06
C GLY A 111 -12.73 16.65 -3.75
N THR A 112 -14.00 16.95 -3.50
CA THR A 112 -15.08 15.99 -3.28
C THR A 112 -15.86 15.80 -4.58
N TYR A 113 -16.05 14.55 -4.98
CA TYR A 113 -16.88 14.15 -6.11
C TYR A 113 -18.09 13.42 -5.57
N THR A 114 -19.29 13.97 -5.80
CA THR A 114 -20.54 13.47 -5.25
C THR A 114 -21.43 12.90 -6.36
N SER A 115 -22.10 11.78 -6.14
CA SER A 115 -23.06 11.23 -7.12
C SER A 115 -24.13 12.24 -7.48
N SER A 116 -24.41 12.35 -8.77
CA SER A 116 -25.55 13.05 -9.34
C SER A 116 -26.60 12.05 -9.86
N ASN A 117 -27.83 12.51 -10.12
CA ASN A 117 -28.85 11.69 -10.79
C ASN A 117 -28.35 11.12 -12.12
N ALA A 118 -27.55 11.89 -12.87
CA ALA A 118 -26.96 11.45 -14.14
C ALA A 118 -25.97 10.29 -13.92
N SER A 119 -25.05 10.43 -12.97
CA SER A 119 -24.09 9.38 -12.64
C SER A 119 -24.76 8.09 -12.15
N ASN A 120 -25.83 8.25 -11.35
CA ASN A 120 -26.57 7.14 -10.76
C ASN A 120 -27.39 6.38 -11.81
N ASN A 121 -28.03 7.10 -12.74
CA ASN A 121 -28.75 6.50 -13.85
C ASN A 121 -27.79 5.81 -14.84
N ALA A 122 -26.67 6.45 -15.19
CA ALA A 122 -25.65 5.86 -16.06
C ALA A 122 -25.11 4.53 -15.48
N LEU A 123 -24.84 4.49 -14.18
CA LEU A 123 -24.35 3.28 -13.51
C LEU A 123 -25.40 2.15 -13.53
N CYS A 124 -26.67 2.45 -13.28
CA CYS A 124 -27.70 1.40 -13.22
C CYS A 124 -28.14 0.94 -14.61
N GLY A 125 -28.11 1.83 -15.60
CA GLY A 125 -28.40 1.50 -16.99
C GLY A 125 -27.44 0.45 -17.55
N ASP A 126 -26.22 0.40 -17.02
CA ASP A 126 -25.16 -0.53 -17.38
C ASP A 126 -25.21 -1.88 -16.66
N TYR A 127 -26.21 -2.11 -15.81
CA TYR A 127 -26.38 -3.37 -15.09
C TYR A 127 -26.80 -4.51 -16.03
N VAL A 128 -26.14 -5.66 -15.91
CA VAL A 128 -26.48 -6.88 -16.65
C VAL A 128 -26.21 -8.10 -15.76
N ASN A 129 -27.25 -8.78 -15.32
CA ASN A 129 -27.16 -10.03 -14.57
C ASN A 129 -28.18 -11.03 -15.12
N ASN A 130 -27.70 -12.04 -15.87
CA ASN A 130 -28.56 -12.96 -16.61
C ASN A 130 -29.56 -12.22 -17.51
N GLN A 131 -30.86 -12.28 -17.19
CA GLN A 131 -31.94 -11.61 -17.94
C GLN A 131 -32.31 -10.23 -17.38
N SER A 132 -31.77 -9.87 -16.21
CA SER A 132 -32.01 -8.58 -15.55
C SER A 132 -31.06 -7.54 -16.13
N ILE A 133 -31.60 -6.59 -16.91
CA ILE A 133 -30.82 -5.56 -17.62
C ILE A 133 -31.28 -4.15 -17.19
N GLY A 134 -30.30 -3.25 -17.06
CA GLY A 134 -30.50 -1.85 -16.72
C GLY A 134 -31.08 -1.63 -15.33
N CYS A 135 -31.51 -0.39 -15.06
CA CYS A 135 -32.02 0.01 -13.75
C CYS A 135 -33.23 -0.81 -13.30
N LEU A 136 -34.10 -1.20 -14.24
CA LEU A 136 -35.27 -2.04 -13.99
C LEU A 136 -34.88 -3.47 -13.60
N GLY A 137 -33.93 -4.07 -14.32
CA GLY A 137 -33.43 -5.41 -14.01
C GLY A 137 -32.80 -5.46 -12.62
N LEU A 138 -31.96 -4.47 -12.30
CA LEU A 138 -31.38 -4.42 -10.97
C LEU A 138 -32.41 -4.19 -9.86
N TYR A 139 -33.40 -3.33 -10.10
CA TYR A 139 -34.51 -3.13 -9.16
C TYR A 139 -35.28 -4.43 -8.92
N SER A 140 -35.55 -5.19 -9.98
CA SER A 140 -36.18 -6.50 -9.91
C SER A 140 -35.35 -7.47 -9.07
N ASP A 141 -34.05 -7.55 -9.32
CA ASP A 141 -33.15 -8.45 -8.59
C ASP A 141 -33.03 -8.07 -7.10
N MET A 142 -32.93 -6.78 -6.79
CA MET A 142 -32.91 -6.27 -5.41
C MET A 142 -34.23 -6.51 -4.69
N SER A 143 -35.37 -6.33 -5.38
CA SER A 143 -36.71 -6.55 -4.83
C SER A 143 -37.01 -8.03 -4.62
N ALA A 144 -36.55 -8.90 -5.53
CA ALA A 144 -36.63 -10.35 -5.41
C ALA A 144 -35.68 -10.92 -4.35
N GLY A 145 -34.73 -10.13 -3.85
CA GLY A 145 -33.72 -10.56 -2.89
C GLY A 145 -32.67 -11.51 -3.48
N THR A 146 -32.61 -11.64 -4.80
CA THR A 146 -31.52 -12.36 -5.50
C THR A 146 -30.23 -11.55 -5.44
N MET A 147 -30.37 -10.23 -5.35
CA MET A 147 -29.32 -9.27 -5.04
C MET A 147 -29.68 -8.54 -3.76
N ARG A 148 -28.71 -8.34 -2.86
CA ARG A 148 -29.00 -7.73 -1.55
C ARG A 148 -28.01 -6.66 -1.12
N SER A 149 -26.87 -6.57 -1.79
CA SER A 149 -25.88 -5.53 -1.50
C SER A 149 -24.91 -5.28 -2.64
N MET A 150 -24.17 -4.19 -2.53
CA MET A 150 -23.18 -3.76 -3.52
C MET A 150 -22.06 -2.92 -2.89
N GLN A 151 -20.90 -2.87 -3.55
CA GLN A 151 -19.68 -2.23 -3.04
C GLN A 151 -18.82 -1.66 -4.17
N PHE A 152 -18.10 -0.56 -3.89
CA PHE A 152 -17.18 0.08 -4.81
C PHE A 152 -15.75 -0.20 -4.41
N THR A 153 -14.91 -0.54 -5.39
CA THR A 153 -13.47 -0.67 -5.21
C THR A 153 -12.78 0.23 -6.23
N TYR A 154 -12.05 1.24 -5.75
CA TYR A 154 -11.27 2.16 -6.57
C TYR A 154 -9.85 1.60 -6.69
N ASN A 155 -9.46 1.20 -7.90
CA ASN A 155 -8.12 0.71 -8.18
C ASN A 155 -7.27 1.90 -8.62
N VAL A 156 -6.38 2.33 -7.74
CA VAL A 156 -5.49 3.47 -7.97
C VAL A 156 -4.08 3.01 -8.29
N VAL A 157 -3.41 3.77 -9.13
CA VAL A 157 -1.99 3.57 -9.42
C VAL A 157 -1.23 4.84 -9.08
N ASN A 158 -0.09 4.65 -8.42
CA ASN A 158 0.80 5.73 -8.08
C ASN A 158 1.65 6.14 -9.29
N GLY A 159 2.35 7.28 -9.19
CA GLY A 159 3.29 7.73 -10.24
C GLY A 159 4.51 6.81 -10.47
N TYR A 160 4.59 5.66 -9.79
CA TYR A 160 5.74 4.75 -9.77
C TYR A 160 5.37 3.30 -10.14
N GLY A 161 4.15 3.06 -10.64
CA GLY A 161 3.66 1.74 -11.08
C GLY A 161 2.94 0.89 -10.03
N GLY A 162 3.04 1.26 -8.75
CA GLY A 162 2.39 0.57 -7.63
C GLY A 162 0.88 0.76 -7.61
N SER A 163 0.15 -0.36 -7.60
CA SER A 163 -1.31 -0.43 -7.53
C SER A 163 -1.83 -0.66 -6.11
N SER A 164 -2.90 0.04 -5.76
CA SER A 164 -3.65 -0.14 -4.51
C SER A 164 -5.16 -0.17 -4.79
N SER A 165 -5.90 -0.94 -4.01
CA SER A 165 -7.37 -0.97 -4.07
C SER A 165 -7.95 -0.30 -2.84
N ILE A 166 -8.73 0.76 -3.03
CA ILE A 166 -9.43 1.48 -1.96
C ILE A 166 -10.89 1.06 -2.01
N VAL A 167 -11.37 0.44 -0.93
CA VAL A 167 -12.69 -0.18 -0.90
C VAL A 167 -13.67 0.68 -0.11
N GLY A 168 -14.80 1.00 -0.74
CA GLY A 168 -15.90 1.71 -0.14
C GLY A 168 -16.72 0.84 0.83
N GLY A 169 -17.53 1.51 1.64
CA GLY A 169 -18.50 0.83 2.50
C GLY A 169 -19.51 0.01 1.70
N CYS A 170 -20.01 -1.06 2.31
CA CYS A 170 -21.07 -1.85 1.70
C CYS A 170 -22.43 -1.15 1.80
N MET A 171 -23.18 -1.13 0.70
CA MET A 171 -24.60 -0.76 0.69
C MET A 171 -25.46 -2.00 0.70
N TYR A 172 -26.53 -2.03 1.47
CA TYR A 172 -27.36 -3.22 1.57
C TYR A 172 -28.85 -2.93 1.78
N ASN A 173 -29.67 -3.91 1.45
CA ASN A 173 -31.06 -3.94 1.88
C ASN A 173 -31.13 -4.60 3.27
N PRO A 174 -31.45 -3.85 4.35
CA PRO A 174 -31.57 -4.39 5.71
C PRO A 174 -32.82 -5.28 5.85
N ASN A 175 -33.75 -5.22 4.90
CA ASN A 175 -34.96 -6.03 4.94
C ASN A 175 -34.65 -7.48 4.55
N THR A 176 -35.05 -8.41 5.42
CA THR A 176 -34.90 -9.86 5.24
C THR A 176 -36.10 -10.50 4.56
N THR A 177 -37.17 -9.74 4.28
CA THR A 177 -38.40 -10.22 3.66
C THR A 177 -38.29 -10.17 2.14
N ILE A 178 -38.37 -11.32 1.47
CA ILE A 178 -38.41 -11.45 0.00
C ILE A 178 -39.60 -10.63 -0.54
N GLY A 179 -39.35 -9.77 -1.54
CA GLY A 179 -40.37 -8.90 -2.15
C GLY A 179 -40.58 -7.55 -1.46
N SER A 180 -39.83 -7.24 -0.40
CA SER A 180 -39.97 -5.97 0.31
C SER A 180 -38.99 -4.91 -0.22
N THR A 181 -39.54 -3.78 -0.66
CA THR A 181 -38.81 -2.62 -1.19
C THR A 181 -38.46 -1.59 -0.11
N THR A 182 -38.93 -1.77 1.13
CA THR A 182 -38.61 -0.88 2.24
C THR A 182 -37.19 -1.11 2.74
N GLY A 183 -36.33 -0.11 2.58
CA GLY A 183 -34.96 -0.10 3.09
C GLY A 183 -33.85 -0.35 2.06
N VAL A 184 -34.15 -0.45 0.76
CA VAL A 184 -33.08 -0.62 -0.25
C VAL A 184 -32.22 0.64 -0.30
N GLU A 185 -31.05 0.62 0.34
CA GLU A 185 -30.05 1.70 0.21
C GLU A 185 -29.60 1.88 -1.25
N GLY A 186 -29.78 0.84 -2.09
CA GLY A 186 -29.22 0.72 -3.42
C GLY A 186 -30.05 1.27 -4.60
N ILE A 187 -31.38 1.36 -4.60
CA ILE A 187 -32.11 1.91 -5.77
C ILE A 187 -33.25 2.82 -5.34
N ALA A 188 -33.23 4.05 -5.86
CA ALA A 188 -34.26 5.05 -5.68
C ALA A 188 -34.91 5.42 -7.02
N ASN A 189 -36.22 5.66 -6.98
CA ASN A 189 -36.92 6.44 -7.99
C ASN A 189 -36.93 7.91 -7.52
N TRP A 190 -36.30 8.80 -8.27
CA TRP A 190 -36.17 10.21 -7.93
C TRP A 190 -37.38 11.06 -8.38
N SER A 191 -38.30 10.48 -9.16
CA SER A 191 -39.53 11.14 -9.63
C SER A 191 -40.43 11.76 -8.54
N PRO A 192 -40.55 11.19 -7.31
CA PRO A 192 -41.38 11.78 -6.25
C PRO A 192 -40.73 12.98 -5.56
N LEU A 193 -39.42 13.19 -5.75
CA LEU A 193 -38.61 14.21 -5.06
C LEU A 193 -38.72 15.58 -5.75
N THR A 194 -39.93 16.02 -6.05
CA THR A 194 -40.16 17.44 -6.36
C THR A 194 -40.01 18.26 -5.07
N LEU A 195 -39.01 19.15 -5.03
CA LEU A 195 -38.84 20.17 -3.99
C LEU A 195 -40.15 20.96 -3.82
N ASN A 196 -40.89 20.69 -2.74
CA ASN A 196 -42.02 21.52 -2.37
C ASN A 196 -41.48 22.78 -1.69
N LEU A 197 -41.18 23.81 -2.51
CA LEU A 197 -40.58 25.08 -2.09
C LEU A 197 -41.36 25.79 -0.96
N ASP A 198 -42.64 25.44 -0.77
CA ASP A 198 -43.53 26.15 0.13
C ASP A 198 -43.59 25.58 1.56
N LYS A 199 -42.98 24.41 1.83
CA LYS A 199 -43.20 23.72 3.12
C LYS A 199 -41.98 23.51 4.00
N ASN A 200 -40.74 23.75 3.55
CA ASN A 200 -39.52 23.49 4.34
C ASN A 200 -39.52 22.13 5.08
N GLN A 201 -40.27 21.15 4.57
CA GLN A 201 -40.40 19.83 5.14
C GLN A 201 -39.87 18.87 4.09
N LYS A 202 -38.67 18.36 4.34
CA LYS A 202 -38.20 17.11 3.72
C LYS A 202 -39.17 16.03 4.18
N SER A 203 -39.96 15.45 3.29
CA SER A 203 -40.50 14.13 3.58
C SER A 203 -39.32 13.23 3.92
N SER A 204 -39.42 12.50 5.02
CA SER A 204 -38.37 11.56 5.41
C SER A 204 -38.23 10.51 4.31
N LEU A 205 -37.03 10.43 3.72
CA LEU A 205 -36.65 9.51 2.63
C LEU A 205 -37.00 8.03 2.93
N SER A 206 -37.21 7.67 4.19
CA SER A 206 -37.54 6.31 4.63
C SER A 206 -38.83 5.75 4.05
N ASN A 207 -39.76 6.59 3.60
CA ASN A 207 -41.09 6.15 3.14
C ASN A 207 -41.30 6.23 1.62
N GLU A 208 -40.42 6.91 0.87
CA GLU A 208 -40.59 7.19 -0.57
C GLU A 208 -39.83 6.23 -1.51
N ILE A 209 -39.04 5.30 -0.95
CA ILE A 209 -38.31 4.22 -1.67
C ILE A 209 -39.27 3.11 -2.16
N SER A 210 -40.59 3.26 -1.92
CA SER A 210 -41.62 2.24 -2.15
C SER A 210 -42.23 2.22 -3.56
N VAL A 211 -41.87 3.16 -4.45
CA VAL A 211 -42.43 3.23 -5.81
C VAL A 211 -41.54 2.47 -6.80
N ALA A 212 -42.16 1.69 -7.69
CA ALA A 212 -41.44 1.02 -8.78
C ALA A 212 -40.58 2.02 -9.58
N CYS A 213 -39.33 1.65 -9.82
CA CYS A 213 -38.39 2.35 -10.70
C CYS A 213 -39.03 2.52 -12.09
N SER A 214 -39.07 3.74 -12.65
CA SER A 214 -39.58 4.00 -13.99
C SER A 214 -38.75 5.05 -14.73
N GLY A 215 -38.33 4.73 -15.96
CA GLY A 215 -37.66 5.68 -16.86
C GLY A 215 -36.28 6.17 -16.41
N GLY A 216 -35.90 7.37 -16.88
CA GLY A 216 -34.59 7.99 -16.64
C GLY A 216 -34.41 8.62 -15.25
N GLU A 217 -35.40 8.47 -14.37
CA GLU A 217 -35.40 8.99 -13.00
C GLU A 217 -35.11 7.88 -11.98
N CYS A 218 -34.60 6.74 -12.45
CA CYS A 218 -34.14 5.65 -11.61
C CYS A 218 -32.63 5.69 -11.47
N GLY A 219 -32.13 5.47 -10.26
CA GLY A 219 -30.70 5.47 -10.01
C GLY A 219 -30.34 4.90 -8.66
N PHE A 220 -29.04 4.76 -8.43
CA PHE A 220 -28.51 4.39 -7.14
C PHE A 220 -28.54 5.56 -6.15
N SER A 221 -28.83 5.29 -4.88
CA SER A 221 -28.36 6.14 -3.77
C SER A 221 -27.16 5.42 -3.18
N GLN A 222 -26.09 6.11 -2.78
CA GLN A 222 -24.94 5.41 -2.17
C GLN A 222 -24.33 6.09 -0.97
N ALA A 223 -23.65 5.20 -0.24
CA ALA A 223 -22.60 5.23 0.76
C ALA A 223 -21.88 6.54 1.13
N TYR A 224 -21.50 6.53 2.40
CA TYR A 224 -20.53 7.35 3.10
C TYR A 224 -19.31 7.71 2.25
N SER A 225 -18.80 8.92 2.47
CA SER A 225 -17.62 9.43 1.75
C SER A 225 -16.44 8.48 1.88
N VAL A 226 -15.77 8.19 0.76
CA VAL A 226 -14.52 7.40 0.72
C VAL A 226 -13.34 8.29 0.36
N ASP A 227 -12.29 8.24 1.17
CA ASP A 227 -11.05 8.97 0.89
C ASP A 227 -10.19 8.16 -0.08
N ILE A 228 -10.14 8.60 -1.34
CA ILE A 228 -9.17 8.16 -2.35
C ILE A 228 -7.88 8.94 -2.13
N ALA A 229 -7.21 8.60 -1.04
CA ALA A 229 -5.86 9.05 -0.75
C ALA A 229 -4.87 7.97 -1.22
N PRO A 230 -3.75 8.35 -1.86
CA PRO A 230 -2.67 7.42 -2.08
C PRO A 230 -2.14 6.96 -0.71
N PRO A 231 -1.54 5.78 -0.60
CA PRO A 231 -0.84 5.42 0.63
C PRO A 231 0.24 6.45 0.94
N VAL A 232 0.49 6.62 2.24
CA VAL A 232 1.45 7.62 2.72
C VAL A 232 2.87 7.31 2.24
N ILE A 233 3.24 6.03 2.14
CA ILE A 233 4.53 5.58 1.63
C ILE A 233 4.36 4.49 0.57
N TYR A 234 5.34 4.39 -0.32
CA TYR A 234 5.54 3.24 -1.18
C TYR A 234 6.82 2.53 -0.77
N LEU A 235 6.71 1.25 -0.44
CA LEU A 235 7.86 0.48 -0.01
C LEU A 235 8.79 0.20 -1.21
N PRO A 236 10.12 0.25 -1.03
CA PRO A 236 11.05 -0.05 -2.09
C PRO A 236 11.11 -1.54 -2.37
N GLN A 237 11.49 -1.91 -3.60
CA GLN A 237 11.98 -3.26 -3.89
C GLN A 237 13.07 -3.67 -2.88
N THR A 238 13.25 -4.97 -2.70
CA THR A 238 14.29 -5.50 -1.80
C THR A 238 15.66 -5.58 -2.46
N GLY A 239 15.71 -5.42 -3.78
CA GLY A 239 16.89 -5.67 -4.59
C GLY A 239 16.86 -7.02 -5.32
N GLN A 240 15.98 -7.95 -4.92
CA GLN A 240 15.89 -9.26 -5.58
C GLN A 240 15.30 -9.12 -6.98
N THR A 241 15.90 -9.85 -7.91
CA THR A 241 15.59 -9.80 -9.35
C THR A 241 15.27 -11.22 -9.84
N PRO A 242 14.79 -11.39 -11.09
CA PRO A 242 14.53 -12.71 -11.63
C PRO A 242 15.74 -13.65 -11.67
N THR A 243 16.97 -13.12 -11.55
CA THR A 243 18.22 -13.89 -11.63
C THR A 243 19.12 -13.69 -10.39
N LEU A 244 18.67 -13.00 -9.33
CA LEU A 244 19.47 -12.76 -8.13
C LEU A 244 18.58 -12.66 -6.87
N PRO A 245 18.86 -13.39 -5.78
CA PRO A 245 19.99 -14.30 -5.57
C PRO A 245 19.79 -15.71 -6.18
N LEU A 246 18.63 -15.98 -6.75
CA LEU A 246 18.30 -17.25 -7.41
C LEU A 246 18.07 -17.01 -8.91
N ASP A 247 18.54 -17.94 -9.74
CA ASP A 247 18.36 -17.92 -11.19
C ASP A 247 17.85 -19.28 -11.71
N PRO A 248 16.58 -19.38 -12.18
CA PRO A 248 15.55 -18.34 -12.10
C PRO A 248 14.98 -18.22 -10.68
N ALA A 249 14.44 -17.05 -10.35
CA ALA A 249 13.68 -16.84 -9.12
C ALA A 249 12.39 -17.71 -9.10
N PRO A 250 12.12 -18.48 -8.03
CA PRO A 250 10.93 -19.33 -7.93
C PRO A 250 9.61 -18.53 -8.01
N THR A 251 8.56 -19.10 -8.61
CA THR A 251 7.23 -18.44 -8.68
C THR A 251 6.72 -18.01 -7.30
N GLY A 252 6.30 -16.75 -7.18
CA GLY A 252 5.85 -16.14 -5.93
C GLY A 252 6.95 -15.63 -5.01
N SER A 253 8.22 -15.99 -5.27
CA SER A 253 9.34 -15.41 -4.53
C SER A 253 9.52 -13.93 -4.85
N ASP A 254 10.27 -13.23 -4.00
CA ASP A 254 10.52 -11.80 -4.13
C ASP A 254 11.19 -11.45 -5.46
N GLY A 255 12.19 -12.21 -5.91
CA GLY A 255 12.81 -12.00 -7.23
C GLY A 255 11.90 -12.29 -8.43
N TYR A 256 10.85 -13.10 -8.25
CA TYR A 256 9.84 -13.36 -9.29
C TYR A 256 8.76 -12.26 -9.33
N VAL A 257 8.44 -11.69 -8.16
CA VAL A 257 7.37 -10.70 -8.00
C VAL A 257 7.88 -9.26 -8.12
N TYR A 258 9.08 -8.99 -7.60
CA TYR A 258 9.80 -7.71 -7.55
C TYR A 258 8.90 -6.53 -7.14
N ALA A 259 8.07 -6.74 -6.12
CA ALA A 259 7.12 -5.73 -5.61
C ALA A 259 7.85 -4.53 -4.98
N GLY A 260 7.20 -3.36 -5.06
CA GLY A 260 7.70 -2.09 -4.53
C GLY A 260 8.29 -1.16 -5.59
N VAL A 261 8.74 0.02 -5.14
CA VAL A 261 9.33 1.05 -6.02
C VAL A 261 10.53 0.47 -6.77
N PRO A 262 10.55 0.55 -8.12
CA PRO A 262 11.45 -0.24 -8.94
C PRO A 262 12.86 0.36 -9.03
N TRP A 263 13.68 0.19 -8.00
CA TRP A 263 15.07 0.67 -8.01
C TRP A 263 16.07 -0.39 -8.47
N ALA A 264 15.71 -1.68 -8.44
CA ALA A 264 16.62 -2.78 -8.75
C ALA A 264 16.27 -3.49 -10.06
N TYR A 265 14.99 -3.71 -10.32
CA TYR A 265 14.53 -4.40 -11.52
C TYR A 265 13.15 -3.94 -11.97
N VAL A 266 12.96 -3.79 -13.27
CA VAL A 266 11.64 -3.65 -13.90
C VAL A 266 11.74 -4.13 -15.34
N SER A 267 10.68 -4.78 -15.83
CA SER A 267 10.65 -5.37 -17.18
C SER A 267 10.81 -4.35 -18.31
N SER A 268 10.44 -3.08 -18.08
CA SER A 268 10.63 -1.98 -19.03
C SER A 268 12.10 -1.53 -19.16
N GLY A 269 12.97 -1.92 -18.20
CA GLY A 269 14.37 -1.52 -18.14
C GLY A 269 14.65 -0.14 -17.52
N SER A 270 13.62 0.62 -17.12
CA SER A 270 13.79 1.96 -16.52
C SER A 270 13.45 1.98 -15.03
N THR A 271 14.47 1.98 -14.17
CA THR A 271 14.29 2.06 -12.71
C THR A 271 13.93 3.47 -12.24
N THR A 272 13.35 3.55 -11.05
CA THR A 272 13.02 4.80 -10.36
C THR A 272 13.59 4.78 -8.94
N PRO A 273 14.62 5.59 -8.64
CA PRO A 273 15.37 6.45 -9.57
C PRO A 273 16.26 5.63 -10.52
N VAL A 274 16.71 6.27 -11.61
CA VAL A 274 17.71 5.68 -12.54
C VAL A 274 19.05 5.46 -11.82
N THR A 275 19.48 6.46 -11.04
CA THR A 275 20.66 6.37 -10.19
C THR A 275 20.21 6.43 -8.75
N ARG A 276 20.46 5.37 -7.98
CA ARG A 276 20.07 5.36 -6.56
C ARG A 276 20.97 6.26 -5.71
N PHE A 277 22.28 6.09 -5.78
CA PHE A 277 23.22 6.82 -4.91
C PHE A 277 24.05 7.82 -5.70
N THR A 278 23.92 9.11 -5.36
CA THR A 278 24.71 10.20 -5.94
C THR A 278 25.64 10.75 -4.87
N SER A 279 26.95 10.78 -5.13
CA SER A 279 27.90 11.45 -4.24
C SER A 279 28.19 12.87 -4.70
N ASP A 280 28.36 13.78 -3.75
CA ASP A 280 28.76 15.17 -3.95
C ASP A 280 30.10 15.52 -3.24
N GLY A 281 30.91 14.49 -2.97
CA GLY A 281 32.20 14.63 -2.28
C GLY A 281 32.21 13.90 -0.95
N CYS A 282 31.68 14.51 0.11
CA CYS A 282 31.75 13.95 1.47
C CYS A 282 30.43 13.32 1.96
N GLN A 283 29.34 13.47 1.21
CA GLN A 283 28.06 12.85 1.49
C GLN A 283 27.54 12.10 0.25
N VAL A 284 26.53 11.27 0.47
CA VAL A 284 25.84 10.49 -0.55
C VAL A 284 24.34 10.70 -0.38
N THR A 285 23.69 11.17 -1.44
CA THR A 285 22.23 11.27 -1.54
C THR A 285 21.68 9.95 -2.05
N ASP A 286 20.78 9.33 -1.28
CA ASP A 286 19.96 8.22 -1.74
C ASP A 286 18.71 8.77 -2.44
N ASN A 287 18.74 8.85 -3.77
CA ASN A 287 17.64 9.38 -4.59
C ASN A 287 16.36 8.51 -4.52
N LEU A 288 16.41 7.32 -3.91
CA LEU A 288 15.22 6.49 -3.65
C LEU A 288 14.43 7.01 -2.46
N THR A 289 15.13 7.44 -1.41
CA THR A 289 14.52 7.84 -0.12
C THR A 289 14.62 9.34 0.15
N GLY A 290 15.43 10.08 -0.60
CA GLY A 290 15.77 11.49 -0.37
C GLY A 290 16.77 11.72 0.78
N LEU A 291 17.13 10.68 1.54
CA LEU A 291 18.02 10.79 2.68
C LEU A 291 19.47 11.03 2.23
N ILE A 292 20.19 11.83 3.01
CA ILE A 292 21.59 12.18 2.74
C ILE A 292 22.44 11.59 3.86
N TRP A 293 23.46 10.84 3.46
CA TRP A 293 24.31 10.04 4.34
C TRP A 293 25.74 10.54 4.30
N ILE A 294 26.47 10.45 5.41
CA ILE A 294 27.93 10.64 5.36
C ILE A 294 28.55 9.58 4.44
N LYS A 295 29.41 10.00 3.49
CA LYS A 295 30.01 9.07 2.53
C LYS A 295 30.96 8.07 3.20
N ASP A 296 31.77 8.57 4.14
CA ASP A 296 32.78 7.79 4.86
C ASP A 296 32.56 7.90 6.37
N PRO A 297 31.96 6.90 7.02
CA PRO A 297 31.78 6.87 8.47
C PRO A 297 33.09 6.98 9.28
N ASN A 298 34.28 6.74 8.71
CA ASN A 298 35.56 6.98 9.40
C ASN A 298 35.83 8.47 9.64
N THR A 299 35.18 9.37 8.91
CA THR A 299 35.29 10.82 9.15
C THR A 299 34.53 11.26 10.40
N VAL A 300 33.61 10.42 10.88
CA VAL A 300 32.81 10.65 12.08
C VAL A 300 33.61 10.17 13.27
N ASN A 301 33.93 11.07 14.21
CA ASN A 301 34.74 10.77 15.39
C ASN A 301 36.08 10.08 15.05
N SER A 302 36.69 10.40 13.91
CA SER A 302 37.90 9.72 13.39
C SER A 302 37.77 8.19 13.30
N GLY A 303 36.54 7.68 13.11
CA GLY A 303 36.23 6.26 13.01
C GLY A 303 36.20 5.52 14.34
N ASN A 304 36.38 6.22 15.46
CA ASN A 304 36.32 5.63 16.79
C ASN A 304 34.87 5.32 17.18
N ALA A 305 34.69 4.17 17.81
CA ALA A 305 33.41 3.77 18.37
C ALA A 305 32.98 4.71 19.50
N LEU A 306 31.67 4.88 19.64
CA LEU A 306 31.02 5.77 20.60
C LEU A 306 30.00 4.99 21.42
N THR A 307 29.77 5.39 22.67
CA THR A 307 28.57 4.94 23.39
C THR A 307 27.32 5.48 22.70
N TRP A 308 26.16 4.89 22.99
CA TRP A 308 24.92 5.34 22.33
C TRP A 308 24.60 6.81 22.63
N TYR A 309 24.78 7.25 23.88
CA TYR A 309 24.56 8.65 24.28
C TYR A 309 25.56 9.61 23.64
N ASP A 310 26.83 9.22 23.57
CA ASP A 310 27.85 10.03 22.90
C ASP A 310 27.58 10.12 21.41
N ALA A 311 27.09 9.06 20.79
CA ALA A 311 26.75 9.04 19.37
C ALA A 311 25.56 9.95 19.03
N LEU A 312 24.52 10.02 19.88
CA LEU A 312 23.44 11.01 19.73
C LEU A 312 23.98 12.45 19.78
N THR A 313 24.80 12.74 20.79
CA THR A 313 25.40 14.06 20.98
C THR A 313 26.36 14.43 19.85
N THR A 314 27.15 13.46 19.38
CA THR A 314 28.10 13.62 18.28
C THR A 314 27.37 13.89 16.97
N ALA A 315 26.27 13.18 16.69
CA ALA A 315 25.47 13.44 15.51
C ALA A 315 24.88 14.86 15.53
N ALA A 316 24.25 15.25 16.65
CA ALA A 316 23.60 16.56 16.80
C ALA A 316 24.60 17.73 16.72
N SER A 317 25.84 17.54 17.17
CA SER A 317 26.89 18.58 17.11
C SER A 317 27.71 18.55 15.81
N GLY A 318 27.54 17.53 14.97
CA GLY A 318 28.30 17.32 13.75
C GLY A 318 28.12 18.47 12.74
N THR A 319 29.24 19.01 12.26
CA THR A 319 29.30 20.04 11.20
C THR A 319 29.91 19.49 9.89
N TRP A 320 29.82 18.18 9.71
CA TRP A 320 30.36 17.50 8.54
C TRP A 320 29.72 18.01 7.25
N CYS A 321 30.49 17.94 6.15
CA CYS A 321 30.05 18.39 4.83
C CYS A 321 29.58 19.85 4.76
N GLY A 322 30.21 20.72 5.57
CA GLY A 322 29.88 22.14 5.64
C GLY A 322 28.46 22.42 6.16
N GLN A 323 27.81 21.43 6.77
CA GLN A 323 26.49 21.59 7.37
C GLN A 323 26.60 22.20 8.77
N THR A 324 25.56 22.88 9.24
CA THR A 324 25.51 23.44 10.59
C THR A 324 25.16 22.36 11.62
N ALA A 325 25.57 22.55 12.86
CA ALA A 325 25.14 21.71 13.97
C ALA A 325 23.60 21.62 14.03
N GLY A 326 23.09 20.45 14.39
CA GLY A 326 21.67 20.10 14.35
C GLY A 326 21.16 19.59 12.99
N SER A 327 21.99 19.65 11.94
CA SER A 327 21.60 19.13 10.61
C SER A 327 21.66 17.60 10.54
N TRP A 328 22.60 17.00 11.26
CA TRP A 328 22.84 15.56 11.25
C TRP A 328 22.20 14.90 12.48
N ARG A 329 21.76 13.66 12.30
CA ARG A 329 21.21 12.82 13.37
C ARG A 329 21.72 11.40 13.25
N MET A 330 21.60 10.65 14.34
CA MET A 330 21.70 9.20 14.30
C MET A 330 20.43 8.66 13.62
N PRO A 331 20.55 7.77 12.62
CA PRO A 331 19.40 7.24 11.91
C PRO A 331 18.54 6.39 12.84
N ASN A 332 17.22 6.43 12.67
CA ASN A 332 16.38 5.39 13.26
C ASN A 332 16.52 4.06 12.49
N ILE A 333 15.96 2.98 13.05
CA ILE A 333 16.09 1.64 12.47
C ILE A 333 15.53 1.55 11.04
N ASN A 334 14.45 2.26 10.72
CA ASN A 334 13.86 2.25 9.39
C ASN A 334 14.74 2.99 8.38
N GLU A 335 15.35 4.11 8.77
CA GLU A 335 16.29 4.86 7.94
C GLU A 335 17.52 4.02 7.63
N LEU A 336 18.16 3.41 8.63
CA LEU A 336 19.38 2.63 8.39
C LEU A 336 19.12 1.36 7.59
N LEU A 337 18.00 0.67 7.84
CA LEU A 337 17.58 -0.49 7.03
C LEU A 337 17.18 -0.12 5.59
N SER A 338 16.95 1.16 5.29
CA SER A 338 16.67 1.59 3.91
C SER A 338 17.89 1.42 2.99
N LEU A 339 19.11 1.38 3.54
CA LEU A 339 20.33 1.15 2.78
C LEU A 339 20.51 -0.32 2.37
N VAL A 340 19.79 -1.28 2.94
CA VAL A 340 20.01 -2.71 2.69
C VAL A 340 19.50 -3.17 1.33
N ASN A 341 20.37 -3.85 0.57
CA ASN A 341 20.05 -4.64 -0.61
C ASN A 341 20.04 -6.14 -0.25
N TYR A 342 18.85 -6.73 -0.23
CA TYR A 342 18.63 -8.14 0.14
C TYR A 342 18.98 -9.14 -0.96
N ALA A 343 19.39 -8.68 -2.14
CA ALA A 343 19.95 -9.56 -3.17
C ALA A 343 21.47 -9.74 -3.05
N GLN A 344 22.12 -8.94 -2.19
CA GLN A 344 23.56 -8.97 -2.00
C GLN A 344 23.90 -9.79 -0.74
N ALA A 345 24.79 -10.77 -0.91
CA ALA A 345 25.31 -11.57 0.19
C ALA A 345 26.13 -10.72 1.18
N ASP A 346 26.73 -9.62 0.69
CA ASP A 346 27.54 -8.70 1.47
C ASP A 346 27.18 -7.25 1.10
N ASN A 347 26.48 -6.56 2.01
CA ASN A 347 26.08 -5.17 1.79
C ASN A 347 27.24 -4.20 1.97
N THR A 348 28.33 -4.58 2.64
CA THR A 348 29.52 -3.73 2.78
C THR A 348 30.21 -3.57 1.44
N THR A 349 30.50 -4.69 0.77
CA THR A 349 31.09 -4.71 -0.56
C THR A 349 30.20 -3.98 -1.55
N TRP A 350 28.88 -4.23 -1.49
CA TRP A 350 27.94 -3.54 -2.36
C TRP A 350 27.90 -2.03 -2.09
N LEU A 351 27.68 -1.56 -0.86
CA LEU A 351 27.63 -0.12 -0.54
C LEU A 351 28.93 0.59 -0.90
N ASN A 352 30.10 -0.01 -0.64
CA ASN A 352 31.39 0.55 -1.04
C ASN A 352 31.56 0.66 -2.57
N SER A 353 30.82 -0.14 -3.35
CA SER A 353 30.73 0.03 -4.82
C SER A 353 29.71 1.10 -5.25
N GLN A 354 28.84 1.54 -4.33
CA GLN A 354 27.75 2.50 -4.56
C GLN A 354 28.09 3.91 -4.06
N ASN A 355 29.33 4.35 -4.28
CA ASN A 355 29.84 5.65 -3.85
C ASN A 355 29.94 5.86 -2.33
N PHE A 356 29.77 4.85 -1.48
CA PHE A 356 30.20 4.95 -0.08
C PHE A 356 31.65 4.50 0.07
N ASP A 357 32.31 4.95 1.14
CA ASP A 357 33.68 4.53 1.46
C ASP A 357 33.72 3.97 2.89
N ASN A 358 34.58 2.97 3.11
CA ASN A 358 34.84 2.36 4.42
C ASN A 358 33.59 1.89 5.19
N ILE A 359 32.57 1.42 4.48
CA ILE A 359 31.48 0.69 5.11
C ILE A 359 32.02 -0.66 5.58
N LEU A 360 31.84 -0.98 6.86
CA LEU A 360 32.38 -2.17 7.50
C LEU A 360 31.28 -3.19 7.79
N GLY A 361 31.67 -4.46 7.92
CA GLY A 361 30.77 -5.56 8.29
C GLY A 361 30.41 -5.62 9.77
N SER A 362 30.49 -4.50 10.48
CA SER A 362 30.19 -4.36 11.91
C SER A 362 28.79 -3.77 12.13
N ASP A 363 28.31 -3.84 13.37
CA ASP A 363 27.11 -3.12 13.79
C ASP A 363 27.31 -1.60 13.80
N TYR A 364 26.27 -0.89 13.38
CA TYR A 364 26.13 0.55 13.48
C TYR A 364 24.95 0.91 14.39
N TRP A 365 25.09 2.01 15.11
CA TRP A 365 24.04 2.51 15.98
C TRP A 365 22.80 2.95 15.21
N THR A 366 21.63 2.65 15.78
CA THR A 366 20.37 3.35 15.48
C THR A 366 19.86 4.09 16.71
N SER A 367 19.03 5.11 16.48
CA SER A 367 18.40 5.89 17.55
C SER A 367 17.16 5.22 18.17
N THR A 368 16.79 4.03 17.68
CA THR A 368 15.58 3.30 18.09
C THR A 368 15.84 2.40 19.30
N THR A 369 15.19 2.71 20.43
CA THR A 369 15.32 1.95 21.68
C THR A 369 14.49 0.66 21.64
N ILE A 370 14.90 -0.42 22.31
CA ILE A 370 14.09 -1.64 22.39
C ILE A 370 12.96 -1.47 23.40
N ALA A 371 11.71 -1.59 22.97
CA ALA A 371 10.52 -1.31 23.80
C ALA A 371 10.33 -2.17 25.06
N GLY A 372 11.02 -3.31 25.17
CA GLY A 372 11.00 -4.16 26.35
C GLY A 372 12.19 -3.97 27.30
N ASN A 373 13.19 -3.17 26.90
CA ASN A 373 14.40 -2.94 27.69
C ASN A 373 15.05 -1.60 27.31
N ASP A 374 14.85 -0.56 28.12
CA ASP A 374 15.42 0.78 27.91
C ASP A 374 16.96 0.80 27.94
N ASN A 375 17.61 -0.25 28.45
CA ASN A 375 19.07 -0.29 28.39
C ASN A 375 19.59 -0.66 26.99
N TRP A 376 18.73 -1.17 26.11
CA TRP A 376 19.14 -1.79 24.85
C TRP A 376 18.54 -1.03 23.65
N VAL A 377 19.28 -1.00 22.55
CA VAL A 377 18.89 -0.30 21.31
C VAL A 377 19.08 -1.23 20.12
N HIS A 378 18.30 -1.01 19.07
CA HIS A 378 18.46 -1.76 17.83
C HIS A 378 19.75 -1.33 17.11
N THR A 379 20.48 -2.29 16.55
CA THR A 379 21.62 -2.04 15.66
C THR A 379 21.37 -2.63 14.28
N VAL A 380 22.16 -2.20 13.29
CA VAL A 380 22.17 -2.80 11.95
C VAL A 380 23.60 -3.15 11.56
N ALA A 381 23.81 -4.39 11.13
CA ALA A 381 25.05 -4.84 10.51
C ALA A 381 24.86 -5.01 8.99
N PHE A 382 25.87 -4.59 8.22
CA PHE A 382 25.88 -4.74 6.75
C PHE A 382 26.63 -6.00 6.25
N GLY A 383 27.20 -6.81 7.15
CA GLY A 383 28.03 -7.97 6.84
C GLY A 383 27.30 -9.28 6.45
N TYR A 384 28.06 -10.39 6.41
CA TYR A 384 27.74 -11.67 5.74
C TYR A 384 26.61 -12.53 6.36
N VAL A 385 26.29 -12.36 7.64
CA VAL A 385 25.44 -13.29 8.39
C VAL A 385 24.32 -12.56 9.09
N THR A 386 23.12 -12.67 8.51
CA THR A 386 21.84 -12.37 9.14
C THR A 386 21.68 -10.90 9.54
N TYR A 387 20.73 -10.23 8.90
CA TYR A 387 20.24 -8.91 9.29
C TYR A 387 19.60 -9.01 10.67
N THR A 388 20.38 -9.01 11.74
CA THR A 388 19.84 -9.04 13.10
C THR A 388 19.65 -7.62 13.56
N THR A 389 18.43 -7.30 14.01
CA THR A 389 18.27 -6.35 15.10
C THR A 389 18.77 -7.04 16.36
N THR A 390 20.08 -7.07 16.56
CA THR A 390 20.61 -7.34 17.89
C THR A 390 20.26 -6.13 18.75
N GLY A 391 19.86 -6.41 19.99
CA GLY A 391 19.89 -5.38 21.00
C GLY A 391 21.30 -5.32 21.54
N LEU A 392 21.91 -4.15 21.48
CA LEU A 392 23.15 -3.88 22.19
C LEU A 392 22.87 -2.90 23.31
N ASP A 393 23.57 -3.04 24.43
CA ASP A 393 23.40 -2.15 25.57
C ASP A 393 23.99 -0.76 25.28
N LYS A 394 23.30 0.29 25.73
CA LYS A 394 23.69 1.70 25.52
C LYS A 394 25.14 2.02 25.96
N PRO A 395 25.73 1.39 27.00
CA PRO A 395 27.13 1.57 27.39
C PRO A 395 28.17 0.95 26.45
N SER A 396 27.79 -0.02 25.60
CA SER A 396 28.70 -0.55 24.58
C SER A 396 29.15 0.54 23.61
N SER A 397 30.20 0.28 22.83
CA SER A 397 30.71 1.24 21.85
C SER A 397 30.61 0.70 20.43
N LEU A 398 29.87 1.39 19.56
CA LEU A 398 29.74 1.10 18.13
C LEU A 398 29.99 2.33 17.26
N ARG A 399 30.09 2.10 15.95
CA ARG A 399 30.23 3.16 14.96
C ARG A 399 28.91 3.86 14.70
N LEU A 400 28.99 5.16 14.43
CA LEU A 400 27.86 5.99 14.03
C LEU A 400 27.89 6.18 12.51
N PHE A 401 26.73 6.03 11.88
CA PHE A 401 26.52 6.34 10.46
C PHE A 401 25.48 7.47 10.35
N PRO A 402 25.89 8.75 10.38
CA PRO A 402 24.96 9.86 10.41
C PRO A 402 24.14 9.99 9.12
N VAL A 403 22.88 10.40 9.32
CA VAL A 403 21.94 10.74 8.26
C VAL A 403 21.41 12.16 8.48
N ARG A 404 20.93 12.79 7.41
CA ARG A 404 20.21 14.07 7.46
C ARG A 404 19.14 14.17 6.38
N GLY A 405 18.38 15.26 6.47
CA GLY A 405 17.32 15.60 5.54
C GLY A 405 16.00 14.93 5.90
N THR A 406 14.98 15.18 5.09
CA THR A 406 13.66 14.58 5.20
C THR A 406 13.51 13.53 4.11
N THR A 407 12.86 12.41 4.41
CA THR A 407 12.57 11.42 3.38
C THR A 407 11.61 11.98 2.31
N THR A 408 11.84 11.62 1.06
CA THR A 408 11.02 12.06 -0.09
C THR A 408 10.65 10.87 -0.97
N ALA A 409 9.74 11.14 -1.92
CA ALA A 409 9.46 10.22 -2.99
C ALA A 409 10.74 9.90 -3.80
N PRO A 410 10.83 8.71 -4.43
CA PRO A 410 9.74 7.76 -4.66
C PRO A 410 9.43 6.79 -3.50
N ALA A 411 10.34 6.55 -2.56
CA ALA A 411 10.14 5.60 -1.46
C ALA A 411 10.39 6.25 -0.09
N LEU A 412 9.35 6.88 0.47
CA LEU A 412 9.43 7.50 1.78
C LEU A 412 9.70 6.46 2.87
N VAL A 413 10.58 6.78 3.81
CA VAL A 413 10.86 5.98 5.01
C VAL A 413 9.87 6.35 6.11
N ALA A 414 9.11 5.38 6.62
CA ALA A 414 8.16 5.65 7.70
C ALA A 414 8.82 5.85 9.06
N GLN A 415 8.15 6.62 9.92
CA GLN A 415 8.40 6.61 11.36
C GLN A 415 8.32 5.19 11.92
N THR A 416 9.00 4.95 13.04
CA THR A 416 9.11 3.63 13.69
C THR A 416 7.95 3.32 14.63
N GLY A 417 7.17 4.35 14.99
CA GLY A 417 6.11 4.31 15.98
C GLY A 417 6.56 4.77 17.38
N GLN A 418 7.86 4.97 17.63
CA GLN A 418 8.33 5.60 18.87
C GLN A 418 7.86 7.05 18.96
N THR A 419 7.51 7.48 20.17
CA THR A 419 6.99 8.82 20.48
C THR A 419 7.80 9.40 21.64
N PRO A 420 7.54 10.65 22.10
CA PRO A 420 8.30 11.22 23.21
C PRO A 420 8.06 10.48 24.53
N THR A 421 7.02 9.64 24.60
CA THR A 421 6.61 8.91 25.80
C THR A 421 6.54 7.39 25.62
N LEU A 422 6.66 6.85 24.39
CA LEU A 422 6.64 5.43 24.10
C LEU A 422 7.85 5.02 23.24
N PRO A 423 8.52 3.90 23.53
CA PRO A 423 8.22 2.95 24.61
C PRO A 423 8.59 3.47 26.00
N TYR A 424 9.48 4.46 26.04
CA TYR A 424 9.95 5.15 27.25
C TYR A 424 9.97 6.65 26.98
N VAL A 425 10.24 7.46 28.00
CA VAL A 425 10.50 8.88 27.80
C VAL A 425 11.74 9.02 26.93
N ALA A 426 11.58 9.66 25.77
CA ALA A 426 12.62 9.73 24.77
C ALA A 426 13.85 10.53 25.27
N THR A 427 15.04 10.02 25.00
CA THR A 427 16.29 10.77 25.19
C THR A 427 16.40 11.79 24.05
N ALA A 428 16.92 12.99 24.32
CA ALA A 428 17.10 14.01 23.28
C ALA A 428 17.91 13.47 22.08
N GLY A 429 17.42 13.71 20.86
CA GLY A 429 18.00 13.20 19.62
C GLY A 429 17.70 11.73 19.29
N SER A 430 17.02 11.00 20.19
CA SER A 430 16.59 9.62 19.93
C SER A 430 15.36 9.56 19.01
N ASP A 431 15.02 8.36 18.56
CA ASP A 431 13.93 8.12 17.60
C ASP A 431 12.57 8.65 18.09
N GLY A 432 12.22 8.42 19.36
CA GLY A 432 10.98 8.95 19.94
C GLY A 432 10.96 10.48 20.12
N ASP A 433 12.13 11.11 20.24
CA ASP A 433 12.26 12.57 20.37
C ASP A 433 12.12 13.25 19.00
N LEU A 434 12.81 12.74 18.00
CA LEU A 434 12.83 13.33 16.66
C LEU A 434 11.66 12.88 15.77
N GLN A 435 11.17 11.63 15.95
CA GLN A 435 10.10 11.02 15.15
C GLN A 435 10.32 11.17 13.65
N GLU A 436 11.52 10.85 13.19
CA GLU A 436 11.93 11.07 11.80
C GLU A 436 11.28 10.05 10.86
N GLY A 437 10.93 10.53 9.65
CA GLY A 437 10.24 9.76 8.64
C GLY A 437 8.78 10.19 8.42
N ALA A 438 8.11 9.51 7.49
CA ALA A 438 6.71 9.77 7.17
C ALA A 438 5.79 9.32 8.32
N ALA A 439 4.97 10.25 8.79
CA ALA A 439 4.02 10.02 9.88
C ALA A 439 2.96 8.98 9.52
N TRP A 440 2.57 8.16 10.48
CA TRP A 440 1.53 7.16 10.25
C TRP A 440 0.14 7.81 10.16
N PRO A 441 -0.74 7.32 9.27
CA PRO A 441 -2.13 7.78 9.25
C PRO A 441 -2.88 7.32 10.51
N SER A 442 -3.89 8.08 10.92
CA SER A 442 -4.77 7.74 12.05
C SER A 442 -6.24 7.74 11.61
N PRO A 443 -6.95 6.61 11.67
CA PRO A 443 -6.45 5.26 11.98
C PRO A 443 -5.60 4.70 10.83
N ARG A 444 -4.56 3.92 11.16
CA ARG A 444 -3.66 3.31 10.16
C ARG A 444 -4.31 2.15 9.42
N PHE A 445 -4.95 1.25 10.16
CA PHE A 445 -5.57 0.06 9.58
C PHE A 445 -7.07 0.25 9.44
N THR A 446 -7.65 -0.36 8.41
CA THR A 446 -9.10 -0.34 8.21
C THR A 446 -9.54 -1.74 7.81
N THR A 447 -10.53 -2.26 8.55
CA THR A 447 -11.13 -3.55 8.24
C THR A 447 -12.10 -3.38 7.08
N GLY A 448 -12.06 -4.30 6.11
CA GLY A 448 -13.06 -4.36 5.06
C GLY A 448 -14.45 -4.66 5.62
N SER A 449 -15.46 -4.54 4.75
CA SER A 449 -16.84 -4.94 5.08
C SER A 449 -17.30 -6.07 4.18
N GLY A 450 -18.30 -6.84 4.62
CA GLY A 450 -18.85 -7.96 3.85
C GLY A 450 -17.84 -9.03 3.49
N ALA A 451 -17.72 -9.33 2.19
CA ALA A 451 -16.79 -10.30 1.64
C ALA A 451 -15.34 -10.00 2.04
N GLU A 452 -15.02 -8.72 2.32
CA GLU A 452 -13.69 -8.28 2.75
C GLU A 452 -13.54 -8.12 4.27
N SER A 453 -14.52 -8.53 5.06
CA SER A 453 -14.47 -8.45 6.54
C SER A 453 -13.30 -9.20 7.18
N ASN A 454 -12.74 -10.16 6.43
CA ASN A 454 -11.53 -10.92 6.80
C ASN A 454 -10.24 -10.32 6.20
N CYS A 455 -10.27 -9.07 5.76
CA CYS A 455 -9.12 -8.33 5.24
C CYS A 455 -8.93 -6.98 5.93
N ILE A 456 -7.66 -6.59 6.07
CA ILE A 456 -7.25 -5.32 6.66
C ILE A 456 -6.43 -4.55 5.61
N THR A 457 -6.84 -3.32 5.31
CA THR A 457 -6.06 -2.39 4.51
C THR A 457 -5.19 -1.52 5.42
N ASP A 458 -3.89 -1.47 5.12
CA ASP A 458 -2.92 -0.59 5.78
C ASP A 458 -2.83 0.73 5.00
N LYS A 459 -3.36 1.82 5.55
CA LYS A 459 -3.32 3.15 4.90
C LYS A 459 -1.91 3.75 4.82
N LEU A 460 -0.95 3.25 5.60
CA LEU A 460 0.43 3.69 5.49
C LEU A 460 1.03 3.24 4.15
N THR A 461 0.86 1.95 3.81
CA THR A 461 1.54 1.30 2.68
C THR A 461 0.62 1.04 1.48
N GLY A 462 -0.69 1.05 1.67
CA GLY A 462 -1.69 0.71 0.67
C GLY A 462 -1.84 -0.80 0.44
N LEU A 463 -1.14 -1.62 1.24
CA LEU A 463 -1.22 -3.07 1.19
C LEU A 463 -2.47 -3.59 1.92
N THR A 464 -3.02 -4.69 1.42
CA THR A 464 -4.11 -5.40 2.09
C THR A 464 -3.62 -6.75 2.58
N TRP A 465 -3.98 -7.07 3.82
CA TRP A 465 -3.53 -8.23 4.57
C TRP A 465 -4.72 -9.10 4.95
N VAL A 466 -4.52 -10.42 4.99
CA VAL A 466 -5.50 -11.32 5.62
C VAL A 466 -5.59 -10.98 7.12
N ARG A 467 -6.81 -10.82 7.64
CA ARG A 467 -7.07 -10.40 9.02
C ARG A 467 -6.68 -11.47 10.06
N ASP A 468 -6.93 -12.74 9.72
CA ASP A 468 -6.58 -13.91 10.52
C ASP A 468 -5.68 -14.85 9.71
N PRO A 469 -4.34 -14.75 9.84
CA PRO A 469 -3.44 -15.67 9.13
C PRO A 469 -3.58 -17.12 9.60
N SER A 470 -4.03 -17.36 10.84
CA SER A 470 -4.24 -18.72 11.38
C SER A 470 -5.43 -19.43 10.75
N ALA A 471 -6.41 -18.67 10.24
CA ALA A 471 -7.55 -19.21 9.48
C ALA A 471 -7.15 -19.74 8.09
N ILE A 472 -5.94 -19.42 7.61
CA ILE A 472 -5.41 -19.89 6.32
C ILE A 472 -4.66 -21.21 6.49
N VAL A 473 -3.64 -21.18 7.36
CA VAL A 473 -2.87 -22.36 7.76
C VAL A 473 -2.65 -22.27 9.26
N ASN A 474 -3.21 -23.23 9.99
CA ASN A 474 -2.96 -23.35 11.42
C ASN A 474 -1.61 -24.03 11.65
N GLY A 475 -0.54 -23.24 11.65
CA GLY A 475 0.81 -23.70 11.98
C GLY A 475 1.90 -23.21 11.02
N LYS A 476 3.06 -23.84 11.16
CA LYS A 476 4.27 -23.54 10.40
C LYS A 476 4.39 -24.51 9.21
N LEU A 477 4.95 -24.04 8.11
CA LEU A 477 5.01 -24.77 6.85
C LEU A 477 6.30 -24.50 6.09
N SER A 478 6.61 -25.34 5.10
CA SER A 478 7.76 -25.09 4.22
C SER A 478 7.58 -23.79 3.44
N TRP A 479 8.69 -23.15 3.07
CA TRP A 479 8.65 -21.90 2.31
C TRP A 479 7.98 -22.07 0.95
N SER A 480 8.24 -23.19 0.27
CA SER A 480 7.63 -23.50 -1.03
C SER A 480 6.11 -23.70 -0.95
N SER A 481 5.63 -24.35 0.12
CA SER A 481 4.21 -24.51 0.41
C SER A 481 3.55 -23.16 0.67
N ALA A 482 4.20 -22.28 1.45
CA ALA A 482 3.69 -20.93 1.71
C ALA A 482 3.52 -20.11 0.43
N LEU A 483 4.52 -20.11 -0.46
CA LEU A 483 4.42 -19.45 -1.77
C LEU A 483 3.27 -20.01 -2.60
N THR A 484 3.14 -21.33 -2.66
CA THR A 484 2.11 -22.01 -3.47
C THR A 484 0.71 -21.69 -2.96
N ILE A 485 0.48 -21.86 -1.64
CA ILE A 485 -0.83 -21.61 -1.03
C ILE A 485 -1.23 -20.15 -1.21
N ALA A 486 -0.31 -19.21 -0.94
CA ALA A 486 -0.58 -17.78 -1.11
C ALA A 486 -0.97 -17.43 -2.56
N ASN A 487 -0.19 -17.89 -3.55
CA ASN A 487 -0.46 -17.61 -4.97
C ASN A 487 -1.76 -18.24 -5.50
N SER A 488 -2.21 -19.34 -4.91
CA SER A 488 -3.49 -19.99 -5.25
C SER A 488 -4.67 -19.48 -4.41
N GLY A 489 -4.38 -18.66 -3.41
CA GLY A 489 -5.35 -18.21 -2.42
C GLY A 489 -6.43 -17.34 -3.01
N THR A 490 -7.68 -17.63 -2.66
CA THR A 490 -8.81 -16.74 -2.95
C THR A 490 -9.42 -16.29 -1.62
N TRP A 491 -9.00 -15.11 -1.17
CA TRP A 491 -9.48 -14.52 0.09
C TRP A 491 -10.06 -13.14 -0.16
N CYS A 492 -11.12 -12.82 0.57
CA CYS A 492 -11.82 -11.55 0.47
C CYS A 492 -12.29 -11.19 -0.96
N GLY A 493 -12.58 -12.19 -1.79
CA GLY A 493 -12.97 -11.99 -3.20
C GLY A 493 -11.81 -11.61 -4.13
N TYR A 494 -10.56 -11.81 -3.70
CA TYR A 494 -9.34 -11.53 -4.47
C TYR A 494 -8.50 -12.79 -4.65
N SER A 495 -7.78 -12.89 -5.77
CA SER A 495 -6.94 -14.04 -6.16
C SER A 495 -5.48 -13.67 -6.46
N ASP A 496 -5.10 -12.43 -6.20
CA ASP A 496 -3.75 -11.85 -6.44
C ASP A 496 -2.88 -11.87 -5.17
N TRP A 497 -3.16 -12.80 -4.24
CA TRP A 497 -2.46 -12.93 -2.97
C TRP A 497 -1.06 -13.53 -3.13
N ARG A 498 -0.17 -13.18 -2.20
CA ARG A 498 1.21 -13.67 -2.14
C ARG A 498 1.77 -13.57 -0.73
N ILE A 499 2.94 -14.17 -0.51
CA ILE A 499 3.74 -13.88 0.69
C ILE A 499 4.38 -12.48 0.53
N PRO A 500 4.39 -11.64 1.59
CA PRO A 500 5.07 -10.34 1.58
C PRO A 500 6.58 -10.51 1.42
N ASN A 501 7.24 -9.57 0.76
CA ASN A 501 8.69 -9.47 0.88
C ASN A 501 9.09 -8.88 2.24
N ILE A 502 10.40 -8.88 2.55
CA ILE A 502 10.89 -8.40 3.85
C ILE A 502 10.53 -6.94 4.13
N ASN A 503 10.49 -6.07 3.12
CA ASN A 503 10.14 -4.66 3.29
C ASN A 503 8.66 -4.47 3.63
N GLU A 504 7.79 -5.33 3.12
CA GLU A 504 6.35 -5.31 3.38
C GLU A 504 6.00 -5.91 4.73
N LEU A 505 6.59 -7.05 5.09
CA LEU A 505 6.28 -7.65 6.39
C LEU A 505 6.84 -6.81 7.55
N LYS A 506 8.04 -6.22 7.37
CA LYS A 506 8.63 -5.34 8.40
C LYS A 506 7.83 -4.06 8.60
N SER A 507 7.06 -3.60 7.60
CA SER A 507 6.27 -2.37 7.77
C SER A 507 5.16 -2.52 8.81
N LEU A 508 4.78 -3.76 9.18
CA LEU A 508 3.83 -4.03 10.27
C LEU A 508 4.47 -3.98 11.67
N VAL A 509 5.80 -3.87 11.78
CA VAL A 509 6.48 -3.74 13.06
C VAL A 509 6.31 -2.33 13.61
N ASN A 510 5.86 -2.24 14.86
CA ASN A 510 5.83 -1.02 15.65
C ASN A 510 6.86 -1.12 16.78
N TYR A 511 7.93 -0.32 16.68
CA TYR A 511 9.06 -0.35 17.61
C TYR A 511 8.78 0.35 18.94
N ALA A 512 7.60 0.93 19.14
CA ALA A 512 7.14 1.41 20.45
C ALA A 512 6.57 0.30 21.34
N TYR A 513 6.40 -0.92 20.80
CA TYR A 513 5.86 -2.05 21.55
C TYR A 513 6.81 -3.24 21.46
N GLY A 514 7.10 -3.86 22.61
CA GLY A 514 7.96 -5.06 22.66
C GLY A 514 7.35 -6.23 21.89
N VAL A 515 6.03 -6.21 21.66
CA VAL A 515 5.37 -7.11 20.72
C VAL A 515 4.37 -6.34 19.86
N SER A 516 4.73 -6.08 18.61
CA SER A 516 3.84 -5.50 17.59
C SER A 516 2.62 -6.37 17.31
N GLY A 517 2.64 -7.68 17.56
CA GLY A 517 1.46 -8.54 17.47
C GLY A 517 0.29 -8.06 18.34
N ASN A 518 0.56 -7.63 19.57
CA ASN A 518 -0.47 -7.03 20.44
C ASN A 518 -0.93 -5.68 19.93
N TRP A 519 0.00 -4.87 19.42
CA TRP A 519 -0.36 -3.60 18.81
C TRP A 519 -1.25 -3.80 17.57
N LEU A 520 -0.98 -4.81 16.74
CA LEU A 520 -1.77 -5.15 15.55
C LEU A 520 -3.18 -5.68 15.90
N MET A 521 -3.35 -6.32 17.05
CA MET A 521 -4.67 -6.83 17.49
C MET A 521 -5.48 -5.83 18.33
N TYR A 522 -4.78 -5.00 19.12
CA TYR A 522 -5.40 -4.20 20.18
C TYR A 522 -5.12 -2.70 20.11
N GLY A 523 -4.29 -2.23 19.18
CA GLY A 523 -3.94 -0.82 18.96
C GLY A 523 -3.12 -0.14 20.07
N SER A 524 -3.42 -0.43 21.33
CA SER A 524 -2.74 0.06 22.53
C SER A 524 -1.57 -0.82 22.98
N GLY A 525 -1.38 -1.98 22.35
CA GLY A 525 -0.34 -2.96 22.71
C GLY A 525 -0.65 -3.82 23.94
N ASN A 526 -1.84 -3.69 24.55
CA ASN A 526 -2.25 -4.45 25.73
C ASN A 526 -3.41 -5.42 25.41
N SER A 527 -3.28 -6.69 25.80
CA SER A 527 -4.31 -7.73 25.60
C SER A 527 -5.60 -7.52 26.40
N GLY A 528 -5.60 -6.59 27.36
CA GLY A 528 -6.80 -6.19 28.11
C GLY A 528 -7.60 -5.05 27.47
N ALA A 529 -7.12 -4.44 26.39
CA ALA A 529 -7.85 -3.39 25.68
C ALA A 529 -9.01 -3.99 24.86
N PRO A 530 -10.03 -3.18 24.49
CA PRO A 530 -11.07 -3.63 23.57
C PRO A 530 -10.42 -4.23 22.32
N ASN A 531 -10.86 -5.43 21.94
CA ASN A 531 -10.43 -6.03 20.68
C ASN A 531 -10.76 -5.04 19.57
N CYS A 532 -9.78 -4.68 18.73
CA CYS A 532 -9.91 -3.71 17.63
C CYS A 532 -9.91 -2.20 18.02
N ASP A 533 -9.02 -1.73 18.90
CA ASP A 533 -8.77 -0.28 19.11
C ASP A 533 -7.85 0.33 18.02
N GLY A 534 -8.25 0.20 16.75
CA GLY A 534 -7.58 0.81 15.60
C GLY A 534 -6.79 -0.16 14.71
N ALA A 535 -6.17 -1.20 15.27
CA ALA A 535 -5.62 -2.32 14.51
C ALA A 535 -6.45 -3.57 14.82
N CYS A 536 -7.08 -4.15 13.80
CA CYS A 536 -8.16 -5.13 13.97
C CYS A 536 -7.77 -6.55 13.55
N PHE A 537 -6.47 -6.85 13.52
CA PHE A 537 -5.99 -8.20 13.23
C PHE A 537 -6.41 -9.16 14.35
N ILE A 538 -6.55 -10.45 14.05
CA ILE A 538 -6.92 -11.46 15.04
C ILE A 538 -6.03 -12.69 14.93
N ASN A 539 -5.84 -13.40 16.05
CA ASN A 539 -5.03 -14.61 16.14
C ASN A 539 -3.59 -14.44 15.61
N ILE A 540 -3.01 -13.26 15.87
CA ILE A 540 -1.62 -12.99 15.52
C ILE A 540 -0.71 -13.69 16.52
N SER A 541 -0.05 -14.73 16.04
CA SER A 541 0.83 -15.57 16.85
C SER A 541 2.17 -14.88 17.10
N TYR A 542 2.74 -15.10 18.28
CA TYR A 542 4.10 -14.69 18.66
C TYR A 542 5.15 -15.60 18.00
N THR A 543 5.08 -15.73 16.68
CA THR A 543 5.91 -16.61 15.89
C THR A 543 6.61 -15.85 14.77
N TYR A 544 7.42 -16.57 14.00
CA TYR A 544 8.03 -16.04 12.79
C TYR A 544 7.06 -16.20 11.62
N TYR A 545 6.97 -15.18 10.78
CA TYR A 545 6.21 -15.22 9.55
C TYR A 545 7.16 -15.19 8.36
N TRP A 546 6.95 -16.09 7.40
CA TRP A 546 7.75 -16.16 6.18
C TRP A 546 7.65 -14.84 5.40
N THR A 547 8.78 -14.42 4.84
CA THR A 547 8.82 -13.49 3.72
C THR A 547 9.08 -14.25 2.42
N SER A 548 8.79 -13.65 1.28
CA SER A 548 9.16 -14.15 -0.04
C SER A 548 10.64 -13.88 -0.38
N THR A 549 11.37 -13.20 0.50
CA THR A 549 12.76 -12.77 0.30
C THR A 549 13.72 -13.91 0.66
N THR A 550 14.53 -14.34 -0.31
CA THR A 550 15.57 -15.37 -0.10
C THR A 550 16.79 -14.78 0.62
N LYS A 551 17.47 -15.56 1.48
CA LYS A 551 18.75 -15.11 2.05
C LYS A 551 19.83 -15.17 0.96
N ALA A 552 20.43 -14.03 0.62
CA ALA A 552 21.39 -13.95 -0.49
C ALA A 552 22.70 -14.73 -0.25
N SER A 553 23.21 -14.78 0.98
CA SER A 553 24.44 -15.50 1.30
C SER A 553 24.27 -17.02 1.42
N ASP A 554 23.02 -17.50 1.52
CA ASP A 554 22.70 -18.93 1.51
C ASP A 554 21.25 -19.13 1.03
N THR A 555 21.11 -19.51 -0.24
CA THR A 555 19.82 -19.58 -0.92
C THR A 555 18.94 -20.76 -0.47
N ALA A 556 19.46 -21.67 0.35
CA ALA A 556 18.66 -22.70 1.02
C ALA A 556 17.79 -22.12 2.14
N TYR A 557 18.03 -20.86 2.55
CA TYR A 557 17.29 -20.15 3.59
C TYR A 557 16.46 -19.00 3.02
N ALA A 558 15.41 -18.64 3.73
CA ALA A 558 14.62 -17.42 3.49
C ALA A 558 14.45 -16.63 4.79
N LEU A 559 14.14 -15.34 4.64
CA LEU A 559 13.96 -14.44 5.78
C LEU A 559 12.57 -14.65 6.39
N CYS A 560 12.50 -14.55 7.72
CA CYS A 560 11.27 -14.45 8.47
C CYS A 560 11.30 -13.26 9.43
N VAL A 561 10.14 -12.68 9.69
CA VAL A 561 9.96 -11.59 10.65
C VAL A 561 9.20 -12.10 11.86
N ASN A 562 9.73 -11.82 13.05
CA ASN A 562 8.99 -11.91 14.29
C ASN A 562 8.40 -10.54 14.61
N LEU A 563 7.11 -10.51 14.96
CA LEU A 563 6.41 -9.26 15.28
C LEU A 563 6.82 -8.64 16.62
N GLY A 564 7.86 -9.13 17.29
CA GLY A 564 8.62 -8.41 18.33
C GLY A 564 9.76 -7.54 17.77
N GLY A 565 9.83 -7.36 16.45
CA GLY A 565 10.88 -6.58 15.76
C GLY A 565 12.17 -7.34 15.47
N GLY A 566 12.16 -8.66 15.66
CA GLY A 566 13.29 -9.55 15.38
C GLY A 566 13.25 -10.12 13.96
N TYR A 567 14.42 -10.28 13.35
CA TYR A 567 14.59 -10.86 12.02
C TYR A 567 15.44 -12.13 12.12
N SER A 568 15.01 -13.19 11.46
CA SER A 568 15.71 -14.48 11.46
C SER A 568 15.69 -15.12 10.08
N ASN A 569 16.61 -16.04 9.84
CA ASN A 569 16.67 -16.85 8.62
C ASN A 569 16.39 -18.30 8.97
N TYR A 570 15.55 -18.97 8.20
CA TYR A 570 15.23 -20.38 8.41
C TYR A 570 15.37 -21.20 7.12
N PRO A 571 15.73 -22.50 7.22
CA PRO A 571 15.83 -23.38 6.06
C PRO A 571 14.47 -23.49 5.37
N LYS A 572 14.44 -23.32 4.05
CA LYS A 572 13.21 -23.36 3.25
C LYS A 572 12.47 -24.70 3.36
N ASN A 573 13.21 -25.78 3.57
CA ASN A 573 12.71 -27.16 3.66
C ASN A 573 12.52 -27.64 5.10
N GLY A 574 12.63 -26.74 6.09
CA GLY A 574 12.60 -27.11 7.51
C GLY A 574 13.91 -27.71 8.01
N THR A 575 14.01 -27.85 9.33
CA THR A 575 15.11 -28.54 10.01
C THR A 575 14.74 -30.01 10.20
N VAL A 576 15.68 -30.91 9.94
CA VAL A 576 15.51 -32.34 10.23
C VAL A 576 16.47 -32.67 11.36
N ASP A 577 15.93 -33.17 12.48
CA ASP A 577 16.74 -33.61 13.61
C ASP A 577 17.17 -35.07 13.38
N GLU A 578 18.36 -35.46 13.81
CA GLU A 578 18.89 -36.82 13.64
C GLU A 578 17.98 -37.90 14.24
N PHE A 579 17.20 -37.53 15.27
CA PHE A 579 16.28 -38.42 15.98
C PHE A 579 14.81 -38.29 15.54
N ASP A 580 14.48 -37.33 14.66
CA ASP A 580 13.13 -37.09 14.13
C ASP A 580 13.22 -36.72 12.64
N PRO A 581 13.04 -37.70 11.72
CA PRO A 581 13.22 -37.47 10.29
C PRO A 581 12.10 -36.61 9.67
N ILE A 582 11.13 -36.16 10.46
CA ILE A 582 10.05 -35.27 10.01
C ILE A 582 10.54 -33.82 10.06
N PRO A 583 10.56 -33.09 8.92
CA PRO A 583 10.99 -31.70 8.91
C PRO A 583 10.14 -30.83 9.83
N ARG A 584 10.80 -30.08 10.71
CA ARG A 584 10.19 -29.04 11.55
C ARG A 584 10.31 -27.71 10.84
N TYR A 585 9.18 -27.02 10.71
CA TYR A 585 9.14 -25.71 10.07
C TYR A 585 9.10 -24.62 11.14
N ASP A 586 9.68 -23.47 10.82
CA ASP A 586 9.90 -22.40 11.80
C ASP A 586 9.02 -21.17 11.64
N CYS A 587 8.44 -20.97 10.44
CA CYS A 587 7.63 -19.80 10.14
C CYS A 587 6.24 -20.16 9.63
N ALA A 588 5.26 -19.35 10.04
CA ALA A 588 3.90 -19.34 9.53
C ALA A 588 3.80 -18.48 8.27
N MET A 589 2.67 -18.54 7.58
CA MET A 589 2.37 -17.71 6.41
C MET A 589 1.45 -16.56 6.81
N TRP A 590 1.68 -15.37 6.24
CA TRP A 590 0.73 -14.27 6.30
C TRP A 590 0.58 -13.63 4.92
N PRO A 591 -0.53 -13.88 4.20
CA PRO A 591 -0.70 -13.37 2.84
C PRO A 591 -0.95 -11.86 2.80
N VAL A 592 -0.40 -11.23 1.75
CA VAL A 592 -0.57 -9.82 1.39
C VAL A 592 -0.97 -9.68 -0.08
N ARG A 593 -1.60 -8.56 -0.44
CA ARG A 593 -1.85 -8.14 -1.82
C ARG A 593 -1.64 -6.63 -2.01
N GLY A 594 -1.55 -6.19 -3.27
CA GLY A 594 -1.19 -4.83 -3.66
C GLY A 594 0.32 -4.59 -3.76
N GLY A 595 0.73 -3.34 -3.97
CA GLY A 595 2.14 -2.91 -3.95
C GLY A 595 2.98 -3.36 -5.15
N ARG A 596 2.33 -3.78 -6.24
CA ARG A 596 2.94 -4.14 -7.53
C ARG A 596 2.72 -3.06 -8.56
#